data_AF-A0A8T4LES8-F1
#
_entry.id   AF-A0A8T4LES8-F1
#
_cell.length_a   1.000
_cell.length_b   1.000
_cell.length_c   1.000
_cell.angle_alpha   90.00
_cell.angle_beta   90.00
_cell.angle_gamma   90.00
#
_symmetry.space_group_name_H-M   'P 1'
#
loop_
_entity.id
_entity.type
_entity.pdbx_description
1 polymer ?
#
loop_
_entity_poly.entity_id
_entity_poly.type
_entity_poly.pdbx_seq_one_letter_code
_entity_poly.pdbx_strand_id
1 'polypeptide(L)'
;MFKNRKLIVKLSEKANETYELLLQNVEKEDKKGINSSFHQTLLRSIERAISSLKQNPFSGNQVPKSLIPDKYKRLYDSENIWRIELSDFWRLIYTIHGNQLEIISFILDIFDHKEYNKIFGYK
;
A
#
# COMPACT_ATOMS: atom_id res chain seq x y z
N MET A 1 11.29 3.29 -19.26
CA MET A 1 11.42 1.86 -18.87
C MET A 1 12.69 1.73 -18.03
N PHE A 2 12.60 1.33 -16.77
CA PHE A 2 13.68 1.34 -15.77
C PHE A 2 14.74 0.24 -16.00
N LYS A 3 15.17 0.03 -17.25
CA LYS A 3 15.84 -1.19 -17.75
C LYS A 3 17.09 -1.65 -16.97
N ASN A 4 17.70 -0.79 -16.16
CA ASN A 4 18.90 -1.11 -15.37
C ASN A 4 18.73 -0.91 -13.86
N ARG A 5 17.51 -0.60 -13.37
CA ARG A 5 17.26 -0.40 -11.94
C ARG A 5 16.46 -1.54 -11.36
N LYS A 6 16.85 -2.00 -10.18
CA LYS A 6 16.10 -2.99 -9.41
C LYS A 6 14.85 -2.34 -8.82
N LEU A 7 13.67 -2.90 -9.09
CA LEU A 7 12.42 -2.47 -8.48
C LEU A 7 12.17 -3.29 -7.22
N ILE A 8 12.00 -2.62 -6.09
CA ILE A 8 11.80 -3.24 -4.78
C ILE A 8 10.52 -2.68 -4.16
N VAL A 9 9.76 -3.56 -3.50
CA VAL A 9 8.64 -3.15 -2.66
C VAL A 9 9.00 -3.50 -1.22
N LYS A 10 8.84 -2.55 -0.31
CA LYS A 10 9.09 -2.73 1.13
C LYS A 10 7.88 -2.20 1.89
N LEU A 11 7.51 -2.85 2.98
CA LEU A 11 6.43 -2.42 3.85
C LEU A 11 7.02 -1.72 5.08
N SER A 12 6.37 -0.67 5.55
CA SER A 12 6.58 -0.14 6.91
C SER A 12 6.13 -1.18 7.94
N GLU A 13 6.56 -1.03 9.19
CA GLU A 13 6.10 -1.88 10.30
C GLU A 13 4.56 -1.91 10.37
N LYS A 14 3.91 -0.75 10.38
CA LYS A 14 2.45 -0.62 10.42
C LYS A 14 1.74 -1.28 9.22
N ALA A 15 2.27 -1.09 8.01
CA ALA A 15 1.72 -1.73 6.82
C ALA A 15 1.90 -3.26 6.89
N ASN A 16 3.04 -3.73 7.40
CA ASN A 16 3.32 -5.15 7.58
C ASN A 16 2.39 -5.79 8.62
N GLU A 17 2.16 -5.15 9.77
CA GLU A 17 1.21 -5.61 10.78
C GLU A 17 -0.20 -5.82 10.19
N THR A 18 -0.67 -4.86 9.40
CA THR A 18 -1.98 -4.95 8.75
C THR A 18 -2.02 -6.11 7.75
N TYR A 19 -0.94 -6.29 6.98
CA TYR A 19 -0.82 -7.36 6.00
C TYR A 19 -0.77 -8.74 6.66
N GLU A 20 0.03 -8.91 7.72
CA GLU A 20 0.14 -10.17 8.48
C GLU A 20 -1.18 -10.53 9.16
N LEU A 21 -1.90 -9.57 9.73
CA LEU A 21 -3.23 -9.81 10.30
C LEU A 21 -4.22 -10.31 9.23
N LEU A 22 -4.17 -9.74 8.03
CA LEU A 22 -4.99 -10.19 6.91
C LEU A 22 -4.63 -11.62 6.49
N LEU A 23 -3.34 -11.94 6.39
CA LEU A 23 -2.87 -13.30 6.08
C LEU A 23 -3.36 -14.32 7.11
N GLN A 24 -3.30 -13.99 8.40
CA GLN A 24 -3.81 -14.87 9.46
C GLN A 24 -5.31 -15.11 9.36
N ASN A 25 -6.09 -14.11 8.93
CA ASN A 25 -7.53 -14.27 8.73
C ASN A 25 -7.84 -15.13 7.51
N VAL A 26 -7.11 -14.92 6.40
CA VAL A 26 -7.21 -15.76 5.19
C VAL A 26 -6.84 -17.21 5.50
N GLU A 27 -5.77 -17.46 6.25
CA GLU A 27 -5.36 -18.82 6.63
C GLU A 27 -6.45 -19.54 7.47
N LYS A 28 -7.12 -18.81 8.38
CA LYS A 28 -8.24 -19.35 9.15
C LYS A 28 -9.45 -19.66 8.28
N GLU A 29 -9.70 -18.86 7.25
CA GLU A 29 -10.77 -19.07 6.27
C GLU A 29 -10.49 -20.27 5.37
N ASP A 30 -9.26 -20.40 4.88
CA ASP A 30 -8.80 -21.55 4.08
C ASP A 30 -8.97 -22.86 4.84
N LYS A 31 -8.59 -22.90 6.13
CA LYS A 31 -8.80 -24.06 7.01
C LYS A 31 -10.28 -24.44 7.18
N LYS A 32 -11.19 -23.51 6.95
CA LYS A 32 -12.65 -23.71 6.99
C LYS A 32 -13.26 -23.98 5.60
N GLY A 33 -12.44 -24.03 4.54
CA GLY A 33 -12.90 -24.18 3.16
C GLY A 33 -13.54 -22.91 2.57
N ILE A 34 -13.34 -21.75 3.20
CA ILE A 34 -13.86 -20.46 2.71
C ILE A 34 -12.84 -19.86 1.73
N ASN A 35 -13.17 -19.89 0.44
CA ASN A 35 -12.32 -19.39 -0.65
C ASN A 35 -12.77 -18.04 -1.24
N SER A 36 -13.92 -17.55 -0.79
CA SER A 36 -14.51 -16.28 -1.22
C SER A 36 -15.05 -15.52 -0.01
N SER A 37 -14.28 -14.52 0.41
CA SER A 37 -14.58 -13.64 1.54
C SER A 37 -14.06 -12.23 1.23
N PHE A 38 -14.41 -11.29 2.11
CA PHE A 38 -13.78 -9.98 2.15
C PHE A 38 -12.25 -10.08 2.29
N HIS A 39 -11.73 -10.88 3.24
CA HIS A 39 -10.29 -10.99 3.47
C HIS A 39 -9.54 -11.55 2.26
N GLN A 40 -10.07 -12.60 1.64
CA GLN A 40 -9.53 -13.19 0.41
C GLN A 40 -9.51 -12.19 -0.74
N THR A 41 -10.55 -11.37 -0.86
CA THR A 41 -10.66 -10.36 -1.92
C THR A 41 -9.68 -9.21 -1.70
N LEU A 42 -9.55 -8.73 -0.46
CA LEU A 42 -8.60 -7.70 -0.08
C LEU A 42 -7.15 -8.18 -0.28
N LEU A 43 -6.82 -9.41 0.12
CA LEU A 43 -5.48 -9.98 -0.07
C LEU A 43 -5.11 -9.99 -1.54
N ARG A 44 -5.98 -10.54 -2.40
CA ARG A 44 -5.78 -10.54 -3.87
C ARG A 44 -5.62 -9.12 -4.43
N SER A 45 -6.33 -8.14 -3.89
CA SER A 45 -6.19 -6.74 -4.29
C SER A 45 -4.82 -6.15 -3.91
N ILE A 46 -4.32 -6.44 -2.71
CA ILE A 46 -3.00 -6.00 -2.23
C ILE A 46 -1.89 -6.66 -3.04
N GLU A 47 -1.97 -7.97 -3.29
CA GLU A 47 -0.99 -8.70 -4.10
C GLU A 47 -0.91 -8.17 -5.53
N ARG A 48 -2.06 -7.84 -6.13
CA ARG A 48 -2.12 -7.18 -7.44
C ARG A 48 -1.43 -5.82 -7.39
N ALA A 49 -1.70 -4.99 -6.38
CA ALA A 49 -1.04 -3.70 -6.21
C ALA A 49 0.48 -3.84 -6.07
N ILE A 50 0.95 -4.77 -5.23
CA ILE A 50 2.38 -5.07 -5.05
C ILE A 50 3.01 -5.55 -6.37
N SER A 51 2.32 -6.42 -7.11
CA SER A 51 2.79 -6.89 -8.43
C SER A 51 2.90 -5.74 -9.43
N SER A 52 1.93 -4.83 -9.45
CA SER A 52 1.98 -3.60 -10.27
C SER A 52 3.16 -2.71 -9.88
N LEU A 53 3.44 -2.53 -8.59
CA LEU A 53 4.58 -1.74 -8.10
C LEU A 53 5.93 -2.36 -8.48
N LYS A 54 6.03 -3.69 -8.48
CA LYS A 54 7.23 -4.42 -8.94
C LYS A 54 7.50 -4.26 -10.44
N GLN A 55 6.49 -3.87 -11.23
CA GLN A 55 6.63 -3.60 -12.67
C GLN A 55 6.78 -2.10 -12.97
N ASN A 56 6.03 -1.27 -12.24
CA ASN A 56 6.01 0.17 -12.37
C ASN A 56 5.74 0.84 -11.00
N PRO A 57 6.73 1.50 -10.39
CA PRO A 57 6.56 2.23 -9.13
C PRO A 57 5.53 3.35 -9.21
N PHE A 58 5.23 3.87 -10.40
CA PHE A 58 4.29 4.97 -10.65
C PHE A 58 2.88 4.48 -11.01
N SER A 59 2.52 3.25 -10.62
CA SER A 59 1.22 2.63 -10.94
C SER A 59 0.05 3.16 -10.09
N GLY A 60 0.32 3.86 -8.99
CA GLY A 60 -0.69 4.54 -8.18
C GLY A 60 -1.04 5.95 -8.69
N ASN A 61 -1.98 6.58 -8.00
CA ASN A 61 -2.30 8.00 -8.17
C ASN A 61 -1.52 8.84 -7.16
N GLN A 62 -0.86 9.90 -7.62
CA GLN A 62 -0.20 10.84 -6.73
C GLN A 62 -1.22 11.63 -5.92
N VAL A 63 -1.01 11.74 -4.61
CA VAL A 63 -1.82 12.57 -3.72
C VAL A 63 -1.38 14.04 -3.89
N PRO A 64 -2.32 14.98 -4.09
CA PRO A 64 -1.99 16.41 -4.13
C PRO A 64 -1.23 16.85 -2.88
N LYS A 65 -0.15 17.63 -3.05
CA LYS A 65 0.75 18.02 -1.93
C LYS A 65 0.02 18.69 -0.76
N SER A 66 -1.01 19.48 -1.06
CA SER A 66 -1.86 20.15 -0.06
C SER A 66 -2.71 19.20 0.78
N LEU A 67 -2.96 17.98 0.29
CA LEU A 67 -3.77 16.96 0.94
C LEU A 67 -2.91 15.90 1.65
N ILE A 68 -1.58 16.01 1.61
CA ILE A 68 -0.68 15.07 2.27
C ILE A 68 -0.64 15.37 3.78
N PRO A 69 -1.07 14.41 4.63
CA PRO A 69 -1.00 14.57 6.08
C PRO A 69 0.42 14.75 6.59
N ASP A 70 0.61 15.66 7.55
CA ASP A 70 1.94 15.98 8.07
C ASP A 70 2.64 14.79 8.75
N LYS A 71 1.88 13.81 9.24
CA LYS A 71 2.46 12.60 9.83
C LYS A 71 3.38 11.88 8.83
N TYR A 72 3.03 11.86 7.53
CA TYR A 72 3.84 11.17 6.52
C TYR A 72 5.08 11.96 6.14
N LYS A 73 4.99 13.30 6.12
CA LYS A 73 6.14 14.18 5.92
C LYS A 73 7.15 14.00 7.05
N ARG A 74 6.68 13.97 8.31
CA ARG A 74 7.55 13.85 9.49
C ARG A 74 8.16 12.47 9.67
N LEU A 75 7.39 11.40 9.46
CA LEU A 75 7.86 10.03 9.72
C LEU A 75 8.75 9.46 8.62
N TYR A 76 8.54 9.89 7.37
CA TYR A 76 9.15 9.24 6.21
C TYR A 76 9.91 10.20 5.29
N ASP A 77 10.04 11.47 5.68
CA ASP A 77 10.68 12.54 4.89
C ASP A 77 10.23 12.54 3.43
N SER A 78 8.94 12.26 3.22
CA SER A 78 8.37 12.10 1.88
C SER A 78 7.42 13.24 1.58
N GLU A 79 7.81 14.05 0.59
CA GLU A 79 6.94 15.05 -0.03
C GLU A 79 5.98 14.46 -1.07
N ASN A 80 6.19 13.21 -1.48
CA ASN A 80 5.49 12.58 -2.59
C ASN A 80 4.81 11.29 -2.12
N ILE A 81 3.52 11.41 -1.85
CA ILE A 81 2.68 10.28 -1.47
C ILE A 81 1.85 9.83 -2.66
N TRP A 82 1.75 8.51 -2.80
CA TRP A 82 0.99 7.82 -3.82
C TRP A 82 -0.07 6.94 -3.16
N ARG A 83 -1.16 6.72 -3.87
CA ARG A 83 -2.31 5.95 -3.42
C ARG A 83 -2.70 4.92 -4.48
N ILE A 84 -2.97 3.71 -4.05
CA ILE A 84 -3.66 2.69 -4.86
C ILE A 84 -4.97 2.36 -4.14
N GLU A 85 -6.08 2.44 -4.88
CA GLU A 85 -7.37 1.94 -4.39
C GLU A 85 -7.35 0.41 -4.41
N LEU A 86 -7.82 -0.19 -3.33
CA LEU A 86 -7.97 -1.63 -3.16
C LEU A 86 -9.47 -1.98 -3.13
N SER A 87 -9.78 -3.27 -3.05
CA SER A 87 -11.17 -3.71 -2.87
C SER A 87 -11.80 -3.11 -1.60
N ASP A 88 -13.13 -3.02 -1.59
CA ASP A 88 -13.91 -2.63 -0.42
C ASP A 88 -13.51 -1.27 0.18
N PHE A 89 -13.10 -0.34 -0.70
CA PHE A 89 -12.68 1.02 -0.35
C PHE A 89 -11.43 1.09 0.56
N TRP A 90 -10.64 0.02 0.60
CA TRP A 90 -9.33 0.04 1.21
C TRP A 90 -8.34 0.79 0.33
N ARG A 91 -7.27 1.30 0.95
CA ARG A 91 -6.22 2.06 0.25
C ARG A 91 -4.86 1.62 0.72
N LEU A 92 -3.95 1.50 -0.23
CA LEU A 92 -2.53 1.35 -0.01
C LEU A 92 -1.86 2.68 -0.27
N ILE A 93 -1.18 3.22 0.73
CA ILE A 93 -0.41 4.45 0.64
C ILE A 93 1.06 4.11 0.60
N TYR A 94 1.79 4.70 -0.34
CA TYR A 94 3.22 4.46 -0.49
C TYR A 94 3.96 5.72 -0.96
N THR A 95 5.29 5.67 -0.85
CA THR A 95 6.21 6.67 -1.38
C THR A 95 7.25 5.98 -2.24
N ILE A 96 7.81 6.71 -3.21
CA ILE A 96 8.83 6.20 -4.12
C ILE A 96 10.17 6.84 -3.74
N HIS A 97 11.12 6.00 -3.36
CA HIS A 97 12.52 6.39 -3.16
C HIS A 97 13.36 5.71 -4.24
N GLY A 98 14.46 6.33 -4.66
CA GLY A 98 15.33 5.67 -5.60
C GLY A 98 16.66 6.36 -5.77
N ASN A 99 17.63 5.59 -6.24
CA ASN A 99 18.94 6.05 -6.64
C ASN A 99 19.25 5.51 -8.05
N GLN A 100 20.52 5.49 -8.44
CA GLN A 100 20.95 5.00 -9.74
C GLN A 100 20.81 3.48 -9.91
N LEU A 101 20.77 2.71 -8.81
CA LEU A 101 20.78 1.25 -8.78
C LEU A 101 19.39 0.65 -8.53
N GLU A 102 18.60 1.27 -7.65
CA GLU A 102 17.30 0.74 -7.23
C GLU A 102 16.22 1.82 -7.11
N ILE A 103 14.98 1.39 -7.29
CA ILE A 103 13.78 2.15 -6.97
C ILE A 103 12.96 1.33 -5.98
N ILE A 104 12.67 1.93 -4.83
CA ILE A 104 11.93 1.35 -3.73
C ILE A 104 10.55 2.00 -3.69
N SER A 105 9.50 1.20 -3.88
CA SER A 105 8.14 1.56 -3.47
C SER A 105 7.99 1.17 -2.00
N PHE A 106 8.01 2.16 -1.10
CA PHE A 106 7.90 1.95 0.33
C PHE A 106 6.45 2.18 0.77
N ILE A 107 5.75 1.08 1.07
CA ILE A 107 4.35 1.07 1.50
C ILE A 107 4.28 1.54 2.94
N LEU A 108 3.62 2.68 3.14
CA LEU A 108 3.55 3.36 4.44
C LEU A 108 2.42 2.84 5.30
N ASP A 109 1.25 2.60 4.69
CA ASP A 109 0.02 2.27 5.36
C ASP A 109 -0.90 1.49 4.41
N ILE A 110 -1.71 0.59 4.97
CA ILE A 110 -2.82 -0.10 4.32
C ILE A 110 -4.00 0.03 5.28
N PHE A 111 -5.12 0.62 4.85
CA PHE A 111 -6.26 0.83 5.76
C PHE A 111 -7.59 0.96 5.00
N ASP A 112 -8.69 0.94 5.75
CA ASP A 112 -10.03 1.13 5.23
C ASP A 112 -10.36 2.61 4.94
N HIS A 113 -11.56 2.84 4.40
CA HIS A 113 -12.03 4.20 4.12
C HIS A 113 -12.22 5.07 5.36
N LYS A 114 -12.50 4.50 6.53
CA LYS A 114 -12.76 5.26 7.76
C LYS A 114 -11.46 5.84 8.30
N GLU A 115 -10.44 4.99 8.41
CA GLU A 115 -9.11 5.42 8.83
C GLU A 115 -8.48 6.34 7.77
N TYR A 116 -8.69 6.08 6.48
CA TYR A 116 -8.29 7.01 5.42
C TYR A 116 -8.87 8.40 5.62
N ASN A 117 -10.19 8.51 5.77
CA ASN A 117 -10.87 9.80 5.92
C ASN A 117 -10.36 10.53 7.16
N LYS A 118 -10.18 9.81 8.28
CA LYS A 118 -9.61 10.37 9.51
C LYS A 118 -8.19 10.90 9.32
N ILE A 119 -7.32 10.16 8.65
CA ILE A 119 -5.91 10.55 8.44
C ILE A 119 -5.80 11.71 7.45
N PHE A 120 -6.58 11.70 6.38
CA PHE A 120 -6.51 12.69 5.29
C PHE A 120 -7.45 13.87 5.49
N GLY A 121 -8.22 13.91 6.58
CA GLY A 121 -9.08 15.04 6.93
C GLY A 121 -10.33 15.18 6.06
N TYR A 122 -10.76 14.10 5.39
CA TYR A 122 -12.03 14.09 4.67
C TYR A 122 -13.19 13.90 5.67
N LYS A 123 -14.25 14.70 5.48
CA LYS A 123 -15.48 14.66 6.28
C LYS A 123 -16.52 13.77 5.63
#